data_AF-A0A9D6UYL3-F1
#
_entry.id   AF-A0A9D6UYL3-F1
#
_cell.length_a   1.000
_cell.length_b   1.000
_cell.length_c   1.000
_cell.angle_alpha   90.00
_cell.angle_beta   90.00
_cell.angle_gamma   90.00
#
_symmetry.space_group_name_H-M   'P 1'
#
loop_
_entity.id
_entity.type
_entity.pdbx_description
1 polymer ?
#
loop_
_entity_poly.entity_id
_entity_poly.type
_entity_poly.pdbx_seq_one_letter_code
_entity_poly.pdbx_strand_id
1 'polypeptide(L)'
;MQYHAIIEKAEEWWIGWLVDLPGVNAQERTKEELLESLKIAAEDMLDLKGVHDPSIEIMVQSTNEAGSSWKVSRNQVAGQSEETTTKD
;
A
#
# COMPACT_ATOMS: atom_id res chain seq x y z
N MET A 1 -16.82 -6.75 1.22
CA MET A 1 -16.17 -5.49 0.78
C MET A 1 -14.91 -5.87 0.04
N GLN A 2 -14.61 -5.16 -1.03
CA GLN A 2 -13.41 -5.40 -1.83
C GLN A 2 -12.46 -4.23 -1.66
N TYR A 3 -11.19 -4.53 -1.41
CA TYR A 3 -10.15 -3.53 -1.26
C TYR A 3 -8.98 -3.83 -2.16
N HIS A 4 -8.45 -2.77 -2.78
CA HIS A 4 -7.32 -2.87 -3.67
C HIS A 4 -6.01 -2.66 -2.93
N ALA A 5 -5.09 -3.60 -3.12
CA ALA A 5 -3.74 -3.53 -2.57
C ALA A 5 -2.72 -3.21 -3.66
N ILE A 6 -1.77 -2.35 -3.31
CA ILE A 6 -0.48 -2.28 -4.00
C ILE A 6 0.51 -3.06 -3.15
N ILE A 7 1.29 -3.94 -3.78
CA ILE A 7 2.33 -4.70 -3.10
C ILE A 7 3.67 -4.59 -3.83
N GLU A 8 4.75 -4.65 -3.08
CA GLU A 8 6.12 -4.57 -3.58
C GLU A 8 6.97 -5.62 -2.87
N LYS A 9 7.83 -6.30 -3.64
CA LYS A 9 8.85 -7.20 -3.09
C LYS A 9 10.16 -6.44 -2.95
N ALA A 10 10.57 -6.18 -1.72
CA ALA A 10 11.83 -5.54 -1.36
C ALA A 10 12.75 -6.56 -0.69
N GLU A 11 13.75 -7.04 -1.44
CA GLU A 11 14.68 -8.08 -1.00
C GLU A 11 13.95 -9.35 -0.53
N GLU A 12 14.01 -9.65 0.77
CA GLU A 12 13.36 -10.79 1.43
C GLU A 12 12.00 -10.46 2.04
N TRP A 13 11.45 -9.28 1.74
CA TRP A 13 10.21 -8.79 2.32
C TRP A 13 9.19 -8.45 1.23
N TRP A 14 7.93 -8.60 1.59
CA TRP A 14 6.78 -8.08 0.88
C TRP A 14 6.20 -6.93 1.69
N ILE A 15 6.01 -5.78 1.05
CA ILE A 15 5.42 -4.59 1.65
C ILE A 15 4.14 -4.29 0.89
N GLY A 16 3.07 -3.91 1.58
CA GLY A 16 1.82 -3.56 0.92
C GLY A 16 0.94 -2.61 1.70
N TRP A 17 0.00 -1.99 1.00
CA TRP A 17 -0.99 -1.08 1.57
C TRP A 17 -2.29 -1.09 0.76
N LEU A 18 -3.40 -0.78 1.41
CA LEU A 18 -4.70 -0.67 0.76
C LEU A 18 -4.93 0.73 0.22
N VAL A 19 -5.22 0.84 -1.07
CA VAL A 19 -5.51 2.12 -1.77
C VAL A 19 -6.83 2.71 -1.31
N ASP A 20 -7.83 1.85 -1.13
CA ASP A 20 -9.19 2.21 -0.74
C ASP A 20 -9.34 2.48 0.77
N LEU A 21 -8.36 2.04 1.57
CA LEU A 21 -8.37 2.20 3.02
C LEU A 21 -7.01 2.73 3.52
N PRO A 22 -6.75 4.04 3.34
CA PRO A 22 -5.49 4.66 3.74
C PRO A 22 -5.19 4.46 5.22
N GLY A 23 -3.94 4.12 5.53
CA GLY A 23 -3.48 3.80 6.89
C GLY A 23 -3.38 2.30 7.15
N VAL A 24 -4.03 1.45 6.33
CA VAL A 24 -3.84 -0.01 6.39
C VAL A 24 -2.64 -0.42 5.55
N ASN A 25 -1.62 -0.93 6.23
CA ASN A 25 -0.37 -1.38 5.65
C ASN A 25 0.19 -2.57 6.44
N ALA A 26 1.03 -3.36 5.79
CA ALA A 26 1.73 -4.48 6.42
C ALA A 26 3.04 -4.77 5.70
N GLN A 27 3.93 -5.51 6.35
CA GLN A 27 5.17 -6.03 5.79
C GLN A 27 5.41 -7.45 6.29
N GLU A 28 5.58 -8.40 5.38
CA GLU A 28 5.74 -9.82 5.72
C GLU A 28 6.81 -10.51 4.87
N ARG A 29 7.18 -11.74 5.24
CA ARG A 29 8.22 -12.50 4.52
C ARG A 29 7.69 -13.15 3.25
N THR A 30 6.39 -13.47 3.21
CA THR A 30 5.73 -14.03 2.04
C THR A 30 4.58 -13.15 1.57
N LYS A 31 4.18 -13.32 0.31
CA LYS A 31 3.05 -12.57 -0.26
C LYS A 31 1.74 -12.97 0.43
N GLU A 32 1.59 -14.24 0.74
CA GLU A 32 0.40 -14.81 1.37
C GLU A 32 0.21 -14.23 2.77
N GLU A 33 1.28 -14.20 3.58
CA GLU A 33 1.26 -13.57 4.90
C GLU A 33 0.97 -12.07 4.80
N LEU A 34 1.52 -11.38 3.80
CA LEU A 34 1.23 -9.96 3.58
C LEU A 34 -0.27 -9.73 3.33
N LEU A 35 -0.88 -10.54 2.46
CA LEU A 35 -2.30 -10.40 2.13
C LEU A 35 -3.20 -10.71 3.33
N GLU A 36 -2.86 -11.71 4.13
CA GLU A 36 -3.58 -12.02 5.36
C GLU A 36 -3.46 -10.86 6.37
N SER A 37 -2.26 -10.33 6.55
CA SER A 37 -2.02 -9.21 7.47
C SER A 37 -2.74 -7.93 7.04
N LEU A 38 -2.79 -7.65 5.73
CA LEU A 38 -3.59 -6.54 5.19
C LEU A 38 -5.08 -6.72 5.43
N LYS A 39 -5.58 -7.96 5.34
CA LYS A 39 -6.98 -8.27 5.62
C LYS A 39 -7.31 -8.07 7.08
N ILE A 40 -6.51 -8.62 8.00
CA ILE A 40 -6.69 -8.44 9.45
C ILE A 40 -6.64 -6.95 9.82
N ALA A 41 -5.66 -6.21 9.33
CA ALA A 41 -5.54 -4.78 9.61
C ALA A 41 -6.73 -3.96 9.04
N ALA A 42 -7.35 -4.41 7.94
CA ALA A 42 -8.56 -3.81 7.42
C ALA A 42 -9.79 -4.14 8.28
N GLU A 43 -9.91 -5.38 8.77
CA GLU A 43 -10.94 -5.79 9.72
C GLU A 43 -10.86 -4.95 11.00
N ASP A 44 -9.67 -4.82 11.59
CA ASP A 44 -9.42 -3.98 12.78
C ASP A 44 -9.81 -2.51 12.53
N MET A 45 -9.40 -1.95 11.39
CA MET A 45 -9.74 -0.56 11.07
C MET A 45 -11.24 -0.35 10.84
N LEU A 46 -11.94 -1.35 10.31
CA LEU A 46 -13.40 -1.30 10.13
C LEU A 46 -14.14 -1.47 11.45
N ASP A 47 -13.65 -2.32 12.34
CA ASP A 47 -14.19 -2.51 13.68
C ASP A 47 -14.17 -1.20 14.47
N LEU A 48 -13.05 -0.46 14.42
CA LEU A 48 -12.92 0.88 15.01
C LEU A 48 -13.91 1.91 14.41
N LYS A 49 -14.40 1.67 13.20
CA LYS A 49 -15.41 2.50 12.52
C LYS A 49 -16.84 2.00 12.72
N GLY A 50 -17.04 0.95 13.54
CA GLY A 50 -18.34 0.36 13.85
C GLY A 50 -18.86 -0.61 12.80
N VAL A 51 -18.01 -1.10 11.91
CA VAL A 51 -18.34 -2.17 10.96
C VAL A 51 -17.73 -3.47 11.45
N HIS A 52 -18.56 -4.32 12.06
CA HIS A 52 -18.13 -5.58 12.67
C HIS A 52 -18.26 -6.77 11.71
N ASP A 53 -17.39 -7.77 11.89
CA ASP A 53 -17.34 -9.02 11.11
C ASP A 53 -17.45 -8.83 9.57
N PRO A 54 -16.72 -7.88 8.96
CA PRO A 54 -16.85 -7.64 7.53
C PRO A 54 -16.28 -8.82 6.73
N SER A 55 -17.00 -9.29 5.72
CA SER A 55 -16.40 -10.17 4.71
C SER A 55 -15.52 -9.35 3.78
N ILE A 56 -14.19 -9.43 3.94
CA ILE A 56 -13.20 -8.68 3.13
C ILE A 56 -12.53 -9.58 2.09
N GLU A 57 -12.38 -9.03 0.89
CA GLU A 57 -11.55 -9.59 -0.19
C GLU A 57 -10.50 -8.56 -0.63
N ILE A 58 -9.25 -9.00 -0.78
CA ILE A 58 -8.13 -8.16 -1.21
C ILE A 58 -7.79 -8.45 -2.68
N MET A 59 -7.80 -7.40 -3.50
CA MET A 59 -7.50 -7.43 -4.94
C MET A 59 -6.17 -6.73 -5.20
N VAL A 60 -5.13 -7.48 -5.57
CA VAL A 60 -3.82 -6.89 -5.88
C VAL A 60 -3.86 -6.23 -7.27
N GLN A 61 -3.69 -4.91 -7.34
CA GLN A 61 -3.69 -4.18 -8.61
C GLN A 61 -2.30 -4.14 -9.27
N SER A 62 -1.23 -4.06 -8.49
CA SER A 62 0.13 -4.03 -9.02
C SER A 62 1.10 -4.74 -8.09
N THR A 63 2.05 -5.46 -8.68
CA THR A 63 3.20 -6.05 -7.99
C THR A 63 4.47 -5.53 -8.61
N ASN A 64 5.31 -4.87 -7.81
CA ASN A 64 6.67 -4.54 -8.21
C ASN A 64 7.58 -5.65 -7.67
N GLU A 65 7.76 -6.71 -8.46
CA GLU A 65 8.78 -7.70 -8.15
C GLU A 65 10.13 -7.08 -8.54
N ALA A 66 11.03 -6.92 -7.57
CA ALA A 66 12.37 -6.37 -7.76
C ALA A 66 13.06 -7.07 -8.94
N GLY A 67 13.09 -6.38 -10.08
CA GLY A 67 13.44 -6.91 -11.40
C GLY A 67 12.75 -6.16 -12.54
N SER A 68 11.54 -5.65 -12.31
CA SER A 68 10.89 -4.72 -13.24
C SER A 68 11.27 -3.28 -12.91
N SER A 69 12.33 -2.80 -13.57
CA SER A 69 12.72 -1.40 -13.59
C SER A 69 11.57 -0.54 -14.10
N TRP A 70 10.83 0.10 -13.20
CA TRP A 70 10.17 1.34 -13.53
C TRP A 70 10.09 2.24 -12.29
N LYS A 71 10.66 3.43 -12.49
CA LYS A 71 10.58 4.57 -11.60
C LYS A 71 9.09 4.92 -11.44
N VAL A 72 8.47 4.55 -10.32
CA VAL A 72 7.36 5.36 -9.82
C VAL A 72 8.00 6.68 -9.43
N SER A 73 7.84 7.69 -10.28
CA SER A 73 8.20 9.07 -9.95
C SER A 73 7.48 9.42 -8.66
N ARG A 74 8.23 9.46 -7.56
CA ARG A 74 7.81 9.88 -6.22
C ARG A 74 7.57 11.40 -6.20
N ASN A 75 6.70 11.89 -7.08
CA ASN A 75 6.49 13.31 -7.28
C ASN A 75 5.05 13.62 -7.73
N GLN A 76 4.06 13.36 -6.87
CA GLN A 76 2.79 14.11 -6.91
C GLN A 76 2.00 14.07 -5.59
N VAL A 77 2.65 14.26 -4.44
CA VAL A 77 1.98 14.76 -3.20
C VAL A 77 2.96 15.62 -2.39
N ALA A 78 3.54 16.62 -3.05
CA ALA A 78 4.20 17.74 -2.39
C ALA A 78 4.13 18.94 -3.35
N GLY A 79 2.90 19.41 -3.57
CA GLY A 79 2.66 20.70 -4.23
C GLY A 79 2.58 21.79 -3.17
N GLN A 80 3.39 22.83 -3.36
CA GLN A 80 3.60 24.05 -2.56
C GLN A 80 4.71 23.87 -1.49
N SER A 81 5.88 24.49 -1.58
CA SER A 81 6.17 25.87 -2.02
C SER A 81 7.48 26.00 -2.82
N GLU A 82 7.48 27.00 -3.70
CA GLU A 82 8.58 27.49 -4.53
C GLU A 82 9.81 27.91 -3.72
N GLU A 83 11.02 27.69 -4.24
CA GLU A 83 12.04 28.75 -4.21
C GLU A 83 13.00 28.61 -5.40
N THR A 84 13.13 29.72 -6.13
CA THR A 84 13.95 29.92 -7.31
C THR A 84 15.41 30.12 -6.91
N THR A 85 16.37 29.55 -7.65
CA THR A 85 17.59 30.32 -7.93
C THR A 85 18.22 29.94 -9.26
N THR A 86 18.70 31.01 -9.90
CA THR A 86 19.07 31.18 -11.30
C THR A 86 20.40 30.52 -11.66
N LYS A 87 20.48 30.04 -12.90
CA LYS A 87 21.73 29.78 -13.63
C LYS A 87 22.37 31.11 -14.02
N ASP A 88 23.61 31.33 -13.59
CA ASP A 88 24.71 31.82 -14.44
C ASP A 88 26.02 31.25 -13.89
#